data_AF-A0A6L4ZP16-F1
#
_entry.id   AF-A0A6L4ZP16-F1
#
_cell.length_a   1.000
_cell.length_b   1.000
_cell.length_c   1.000
_cell.angle_alpha   90.00
_cell.angle_beta   90.00
_cell.angle_gamma   90.00
#
_symmetry.space_group_name_H-M   'P 1'
#
loop_
_entity.id
_entity.type
_entity.pdbx_description
1 polymer ?
#
loop_
_entity_poly.entity_id
_entity_poly.type
_entity_poly.pdbx_seq_one_letter_code
_entity_poly.pdbx_strand_id
1 'polypeptide(L)'
;MSDQTQTIDILIAVDAETILSKFSNNLGSQDNPTHTLDQYLRMIARHNNTLLGIGNSGIDIKAEIGNNVRWRAASLSINFDYDVLIYRFSNPPLTQGQNLGYISVPEALDGTIQEPVLNPDNPSQPVFREVTNYYWQSTIKKTGIIGYNFHFMITGRNGKVYGYFQGGGLITVLH
;
A
#
# COMPACT_ATOMS: atom_id res chain seq x y z
N MET A 1 0.91 30.49 -8.27
CA MET A 1 0.91 29.48 -7.19
C MET A 1 1.94 28.43 -7.60
N SER A 2 2.81 27.97 -6.71
CA SER A 2 3.83 26.99 -7.11
C SER A 2 3.13 25.68 -7.47
N ASP A 3 3.23 25.24 -8.74
CA ASP A 3 2.88 23.90 -9.22
C ASP A 3 3.82 22.86 -8.59
N GLN A 4 3.75 22.70 -7.28
CA GLN A 4 4.47 21.66 -6.56
C GLN A 4 3.61 20.40 -6.64
N THR A 5 4.07 19.41 -7.40
CA THR A 5 3.48 18.07 -7.40
C THR A 5 3.39 17.55 -5.97
N GLN A 6 2.17 17.41 -5.44
CA GLN A 6 1.94 16.80 -4.14
C GLN A 6 1.97 15.27 -4.27
N THR A 7 2.61 14.60 -3.31
CA THR A 7 2.49 13.15 -3.13
C THR A 7 1.49 12.84 -2.02
N ILE A 8 0.54 11.98 -2.32
CA ILE A 8 -0.46 11.46 -1.37
C ILE A 8 -0.03 10.06 -0.96
N ASP A 9 0.36 9.93 0.30
CA ASP A 9 0.75 8.66 0.90
C ASP A 9 -0.46 7.84 1.32
N ILE A 10 -0.46 6.56 0.91
CA ILE A 10 -1.41 5.54 1.33
C ILE A 10 -0.63 4.38 1.97
N LEU A 11 -0.89 4.15 3.26
CA LEU A 11 -0.45 2.96 3.98
C LEU A 11 -1.55 1.90 3.93
N ILE A 12 -1.19 0.70 3.50
CA ILE A 12 -2.02 -0.49 3.56
C ILE A 12 -1.56 -1.31 4.77
N ALA A 13 -2.30 -1.23 5.87
CA ALA A 13 -2.07 -2.05 7.05
C ALA A 13 -2.79 -3.41 6.88
N VAL A 14 -2.04 -4.49 7.07
CA VAL A 14 -2.50 -5.85 6.79
C VAL A 14 -2.44 -6.71 8.05
N ASP A 15 -3.56 -7.34 8.39
CA ASP A 15 -3.62 -8.36 9.45
C ASP A 15 -3.04 -9.69 8.94
N ALA A 16 -1.71 -9.73 8.85
CA ALA A 16 -0.96 -10.83 8.27
C ALA A 16 -1.18 -12.17 9.01
N GLU A 17 -1.23 -12.13 10.35
CA GLU A 17 -1.40 -13.32 11.17
C GLU A 17 -2.78 -13.95 10.96
N THR A 18 -3.84 -13.15 10.98
CA THR A 18 -5.19 -13.65 10.71
C THR A 18 -5.33 -14.19 9.29
N ILE A 19 -4.75 -13.50 8.29
CA ILE A 19 -4.76 -13.98 6.89
C ILE A 19 -4.08 -15.34 6.78
N LEU A 20 -2.86 -15.49 7.31
CA LEU A 20 -2.12 -16.75 7.23
C LEU A 20 -2.85 -17.88 7.95
N SER A 21 -3.46 -17.61 9.10
CA SER A 21 -4.26 -18.59 9.85
C SER A 21 -5.52 -19.01 9.08
N LYS A 22 -6.25 -18.06 8.49
CA LYS A 22 -7.52 -18.33 7.79
C LYS A 22 -7.33 -19.03 6.45
N PHE A 23 -6.27 -18.69 5.72
CA PHE A 23 -6.04 -19.17 4.36
C PHE A 23 -4.96 -20.26 4.26
N SER A 24 -4.51 -20.82 5.40
CA SER A 24 -3.41 -21.81 5.45
C SER A 24 -3.60 -23.01 4.51
N ASN A 25 -4.85 -23.43 4.28
CA ASN A 25 -5.20 -24.58 3.44
C ASN A 25 -5.51 -24.20 1.98
N ASN A 26 -5.46 -22.92 1.63
CA ASN A 26 -5.81 -22.40 0.30
C ASN A 26 -4.93 -21.19 -0.06
N LEU A 27 -3.62 -21.40 0.00
CA LEU A 27 -2.62 -20.42 -0.42
C LEU A 27 -2.46 -20.46 -1.94
N GLY A 28 -2.61 -19.30 -2.57
CA GLY A 28 -2.39 -19.11 -3.99
C GLY A 28 -0.91 -19.05 -4.34
N SER A 29 -0.65 -18.86 -5.64
CA SER A 29 0.69 -18.66 -6.17
C SER A 29 0.95 -17.18 -6.48
N GLN A 30 2.19 -16.84 -6.82
CA GLN A 30 2.55 -15.49 -7.28
C GLN A 30 1.67 -15.02 -8.46
N ASP A 31 1.38 -15.91 -9.40
CA ASP A 31 0.58 -15.59 -10.59
C ASP A 31 -0.92 -15.57 -10.30
N ASN A 32 -1.38 -16.46 -9.41
CA ASN A 32 -2.77 -16.60 -8.99
C ASN A 32 -2.90 -16.54 -7.46
N PRO A 33 -2.81 -15.34 -6.86
CA PRO A 33 -2.83 -15.19 -5.41
C PRO A 33 -4.22 -15.37 -4.81
N THR A 34 -4.26 -15.75 -3.54
CA THR A 34 -5.52 -15.88 -2.78
C THR A 34 -6.19 -14.53 -2.63
N HIS A 35 -7.48 -14.43 -2.95
CA HIS A 35 -8.25 -13.22 -2.70
C HIS A 35 -8.48 -13.07 -1.20
N THR A 36 -7.93 -12.00 -0.62
CA THR A 36 -8.15 -11.68 0.79
C THR A 36 -9.48 -10.96 0.97
N LEU A 37 -10.04 -11.10 2.17
CA LEU A 37 -11.23 -10.32 2.52
C LEU A 37 -10.82 -8.92 2.96
N ASP A 38 -11.54 -7.94 2.45
CA ASP A 38 -11.41 -6.51 2.72
C ASP A 38 -11.29 -6.16 4.21
N GLN A 39 -11.93 -6.95 5.08
CA GLN A 39 -11.88 -6.79 6.53
C GLN A 39 -10.49 -6.97 7.15
N TYR A 40 -9.53 -7.57 6.44
CA TYR A 40 -8.14 -7.76 6.90
C TYR A 40 -7.18 -6.69 6.39
N LEU A 41 -7.69 -5.73 5.60
CA LEU A 41 -6.94 -4.63 5.02
C LEU A 41 -7.49 -3.31 5.56
N ARG A 42 -6.60 -2.39 5.96
CA ARG A 42 -6.97 -1.00 6.28
C ARG A 42 -6.09 -0.06 5.47
N MET A 43 -6.73 0.87 4.79
CA MET A 43 -6.04 1.91 4.03
C MET A 43 -6.07 3.21 4.81
N ILE A 44 -4.91 3.84 4.95
CA ILE A 44 -4.71 5.06 5.74
C ILE A 44 -3.97 6.07 4.88
N ALA A 45 -4.47 7.30 4.84
CA ALA A 45 -3.77 8.45 4.25
C ALA A 45 -3.78 9.62 5.24
N ARG A 46 -3.05 10.68 4.90
CA ARG A 46 -3.00 11.91 5.71
C ARG A 46 -4.41 12.47 5.90
N HIS A 47 -4.73 12.91 7.13
CA HIS A 47 -6.04 13.46 7.49
C HIS A 47 -6.56 14.53 6.50
N ASN A 48 -5.72 15.48 6.11
CA ASN A 48 -6.11 16.55 5.18
C ASN A 48 -6.34 16.06 3.74
N ASN A 49 -5.87 14.86 3.42
CA ASN A 49 -6.07 14.21 2.13
C ASN A 49 -7.19 13.16 2.22
N THR A 50 -7.87 12.94 3.34
CA THR A 50 -8.97 11.98 3.47
C THR A 50 -10.31 12.70 3.57
N LEU A 51 -11.26 12.33 2.71
CA LEU A 51 -12.60 12.95 2.66
C LEU A 51 -13.58 12.27 3.61
N LEU A 52 -13.50 10.94 3.70
CA LEU A 52 -14.24 10.11 4.64
C LEU A 52 -13.27 9.10 5.25
N GLY A 53 -13.44 8.86 6.56
CA GLY A 53 -12.48 8.13 7.39
C GLY A 53 -12.14 6.73 6.89
N ILE A 54 -10.96 6.27 7.32
CA ILE A 54 -10.38 4.92 7.23
C ILE A 54 -11.43 3.87 6.83
N GLY A 55 -11.49 3.53 5.54
CA GLY A 55 -12.41 2.52 5.03
C GLY A 55 -11.85 1.10 5.18
N ASN A 56 -12.75 0.14 5.31
CA ASN A 56 -12.43 -1.26 4.99
C ASN A 56 -12.17 -1.31 3.48
N SER A 57 -11.01 -1.84 3.08
CA SER A 57 -10.49 -1.95 1.69
C SER A 57 -10.48 -0.71 0.79
N GLY A 58 -11.15 0.40 1.09
CA GLY A 58 -11.17 1.61 0.25
C GLY A 58 -10.77 2.87 1.01
N ILE A 59 -10.30 3.88 0.30
CA ILE A 59 -9.99 5.20 0.88
C ILE A 59 -10.39 6.32 -0.07
N ASP A 60 -11.27 7.21 0.39
CA ASP A 60 -11.59 8.43 -0.35
C ASP A 60 -10.54 9.48 -0.04
N ILE A 61 -9.68 9.76 -1.02
CA ILE A 61 -8.67 10.80 -0.91
C ILE A 61 -9.08 12.09 -1.62
N LYS A 62 -8.48 13.21 -1.25
CA LYS A 62 -8.49 14.45 -2.05
C LYS A 62 -7.16 14.53 -2.78
N ALA A 63 -7.23 14.64 -4.10
CA ALA A 63 -6.08 14.70 -4.99
C ALA A 63 -6.39 15.59 -6.19
N GLU A 64 -5.37 16.21 -6.76
CA GLU A 64 -5.50 16.98 -8.01
C GLU A 64 -4.83 16.24 -9.18
N ILE A 65 -5.22 16.59 -10.40
CA ILE A 65 -4.54 16.09 -11.61
C ILE A 65 -3.06 16.50 -11.54
N GLY A 66 -2.16 15.56 -11.83
CA GLY A 66 -0.72 15.76 -11.75
C GLY A 66 -0.11 15.42 -10.38
N ASN A 67 -0.91 15.23 -9.33
CA ASN A 67 -0.42 14.70 -8.05
C ASN A 67 0.02 13.24 -8.19
N ASN A 68 0.92 12.83 -7.30
CA ASN A 68 1.31 11.43 -7.16
C ASN A 68 0.50 10.76 -6.05
N VAL A 69 0.19 9.48 -6.24
CA VAL A 69 -0.26 8.59 -5.18
C VAL A 69 0.84 7.56 -4.94
N ARG A 70 1.21 7.39 -3.67
CA ARG A 70 2.27 6.48 -3.24
C ARG A 70 1.73 5.46 -2.26
N TRP A 71 1.85 4.18 -2.59
CA TRP A 71 1.42 3.06 -1.76
C TRP A 71 2.60 2.39 -1.07
N ARG A 72 2.41 2.06 0.20
CA ARG A 72 3.26 1.15 0.98
C ARG A 72 2.36 0.20 1.75
N ALA A 73 2.86 -1.00 2.03
CA ALA A 73 2.16 -1.97 2.87
C ALA A 73 3.01 -2.36 4.07
N ALA A 74 2.35 -2.68 5.17
CA ALA A 74 2.99 -3.26 6.35
C ALA A 74 2.01 -4.17 7.08
N SER A 75 2.56 -5.15 7.81
CA SER A 75 1.78 -5.85 8.84
C SER A 75 1.49 -4.93 10.02
N LEU A 76 0.55 -5.33 10.89
CA LEU A 76 0.18 -4.58 12.09
C LEU A 76 1.35 -4.33 13.06
N SER A 77 2.37 -5.18 13.05
CA SER A 77 3.59 -5.01 13.85
C SER A 77 4.66 -4.16 13.15
N ILE A 78 4.28 -3.39 12.12
CA ILE A 78 5.22 -2.65 11.25
C ILE A 78 6.33 -3.58 10.74
N ASN A 79 5.92 -4.71 10.18
CA ASN A 79 6.81 -5.70 9.60
C ASN A 79 7.76 -6.43 10.59
N PHE A 80 7.58 -6.26 11.91
CA PHE A 80 8.42 -6.95 12.89
C PHE A 80 8.27 -8.49 12.86
N ASP A 81 7.06 -9.04 12.91
CA ASP A 81 6.84 -10.49 12.91
C ASP A 81 6.73 -11.08 11.49
N TYR A 82 5.90 -10.44 10.68
CA TYR A 82 5.69 -10.74 9.27
C TYR A 82 5.89 -9.49 8.45
N ASP A 83 6.65 -9.57 7.36
CA ASP A 83 6.69 -8.48 6.38
C ASP A 83 5.56 -8.65 5.36
N VAL A 84 5.09 -7.51 4.85
CA VAL A 84 4.07 -7.46 3.79
C VAL A 84 4.63 -6.68 2.62
N LEU A 85 4.70 -7.34 1.46
CA LEU A 85 5.30 -6.74 0.28
C LEU A 85 4.35 -6.71 -0.91
N ILE A 86 3.97 -5.52 -1.37
CA ILE A 86 3.30 -5.36 -2.66
C ILE A 86 4.28 -5.67 -3.79
N TYR A 87 3.96 -6.65 -4.63
CA TYR A 87 4.81 -7.09 -5.75
C TYR A 87 4.20 -6.83 -7.13
N ARG A 88 2.90 -6.50 -7.20
CA ARG A 88 2.22 -6.20 -8.46
C ARG A 88 0.97 -5.37 -8.23
N PHE A 89 0.69 -4.42 -9.11
CA PHE A 89 -0.65 -3.87 -9.30
C PHE A 89 -1.31 -4.55 -10.51
N SER A 90 -2.58 -4.93 -10.38
CA SER A 90 -3.32 -5.53 -11.49
C SER A 90 -3.74 -4.43 -12.46
N ASN A 91 -3.47 -4.62 -13.75
CA ASN A 91 -3.88 -3.70 -14.81
C ASN A 91 -4.89 -4.40 -15.75
N PRO A 92 -6.01 -3.76 -16.15
CA PRO A 92 -6.57 -2.58 -15.53
C PRO A 92 -7.21 -2.93 -14.18
N PRO A 93 -7.35 -1.96 -13.30
CA PRO A 93 -8.17 -2.18 -12.13
C PRO A 93 -9.64 -2.35 -12.51
N LEU A 94 -10.36 -3.21 -11.79
CA LEU A 94 -11.78 -3.60 -12.00
C LEU A 94 -12.62 -2.41 -12.51
N THR A 95 -13.47 -2.46 -13.52
CA THR A 95 -13.94 -3.45 -14.51
C THR A 95 -13.65 -2.92 -15.92
N GLN A 96 -13.73 -3.78 -16.94
CA GLN A 96 -13.62 -3.46 -18.36
C GLN A 96 -13.99 -2.00 -18.73
N GLY A 97 -12.97 -1.19 -19.03
CA GLY A 97 -13.14 0.14 -19.62
C GLY A 97 -13.29 1.34 -18.69
N GLN A 98 -13.50 1.19 -17.37
CA GLN A 98 -13.90 2.35 -16.54
C GLN A 98 -12.75 3.17 -15.93
N ASN A 99 -11.57 2.59 -15.68
CA ASN A 99 -10.44 3.29 -15.03
C ASN A 99 -9.21 3.52 -15.95
N LEU A 100 -9.32 3.20 -17.25
CA LEU A 100 -8.20 3.35 -18.18
C LEU A 100 -7.76 4.81 -18.29
N GLY A 101 -6.51 5.08 -17.90
CA GLY A 101 -5.89 6.39 -17.99
C GLY A 101 -6.35 7.41 -16.94
N TYR A 102 -6.93 6.97 -15.82
CA TYR A 102 -7.17 7.84 -14.66
C TYR A 102 -5.90 8.06 -13.83
N ILE A 103 -5.02 7.05 -13.81
CA ILE A 103 -3.69 7.10 -13.23
C ILE A 103 -2.68 6.54 -14.23
N SER A 104 -1.39 6.89 -14.09
CA SER A 104 -0.33 6.15 -14.81
C SER A 104 -0.24 4.71 -14.31
N VAL A 105 0.45 3.85 -15.04
CA VAL A 105 0.77 2.50 -14.53
C VAL A 105 1.55 2.68 -13.21
N PRO A 106 1.14 2.02 -12.11
CA PRO A 106 1.93 2.06 -10.88
C PRO A 106 3.31 1.44 -11.09
N GLU A 107 4.34 2.14 -10.66
CA GLU A 107 5.74 1.72 -10.77
C GLU A 107 6.32 1.47 -9.39
N ALA A 108 7.11 0.40 -9.26
CA ALA A 108 7.89 0.13 -8.07
C ALA A 108 9.17 0.98 -8.12
N LEU A 109 9.37 1.79 -7.09
CA LEU A 109 10.53 2.66 -6.92
C LEU A 109 11.17 2.36 -5.58
N ASP A 110 12.49 2.46 -5.52
CA ASP A 110 13.25 2.35 -4.28
C ASP A 110 13.79 3.71 -3.82
N GLY A 111 14.27 3.74 -2.58
CA GLY A 111 14.89 4.92 -2.00
C GLY A 111 15.65 4.56 -0.72
N THR A 112 16.81 5.17 -0.56
CA THR A 112 17.63 5.05 0.65
C THR A 112 17.21 6.13 1.65
N ILE A 113 16.93 5.71 2.89
CA ILE A 113 16.57 6.59 3.99
C ILE A 113 17.46 6.35 5.21
N GLN A 114 17.52 7.33 6.10
CA GLN A 114 18.08 7.17 7.45
C GLN A 114 16.93 6.86 8.41
N GLU A 115 16.80 5.59 8.80
CA GLU A 115 15.75 5.13 9.70
C GLU A 115 16.18 5.34 11.16
N PRO A 116 15.38 6.06 11.98
CA PRO A 116 15.64 6.17 13.41
C PRO A 116 15.30 4.84 14.12
N VAL A 117 16.22 4.39 14.96
CA VAL A 117 16.05 3.23 15.84
C VAL A 117 16.19 3.71 17.28
N LEU A 118 15.29 3.23 18.14
CA LEU A 118 15.33 3.53 19.57
C LEU A 118 16.68 3.07 20.15
N ASN A 119 17.39 3.97 20.82
CA ASN A 119 18.53 3.62 21.65
C ASN A 119 18.01 3.18 23.04
N PRO A 120 18.15 1.90 23.44
CA PRO A 120 17.65 1.42 24.73
C PRO A 120 18.33 2.11 25.93
N ASP A 121 19.61 2.48 25.78
CA ASP A 121 20.39 3.11 26.84
C ASP A 121 20.11 4.60 26.97
N ASN A 122 19.66 5.25 25.89
CA ASN A 122 19.20 6.64 25.89
C ASN A 122 17.98 6.83 24.98
N PRO A 123 16.77 6.48 25.45
CA PRO A 123 15.54 6.50 24.64
C PRO A 123 15.18 7.85 24.02
N SER A 124 15.73 8.95 24.54
CA SER A 124 15.51 10.32 24.02
C SER A 124 16.42 10.67 22.83
N GLN A 125 17.43 9.85 22.55
CA GLN A 125 18.42 10.08 21.49
C GLN A 125 18.46 8.86 20.54
N PRO A 126 17.68 8.87 19.45
CA PRO A 126 17.68 7.76 18.51
C PRO A 126 19.04 7.63 17.82
N VAL A 127 19.39 6.41 17.46
CA VAL A 127 20.48 6.13 16.52
C VAL A 127 19.89 5.98 15.13
N PHE A 128 20.65 6.29 14.09
CA PHE A 128 20.19 6.18 12.71
C PHE A 128 20.93 5.08 12.00
N ARG A 129 20.20 4.34 11.16
CA ARG A 129 20.77 3.36 10.24
C ARG A 129 20.30 3.65 8.83
N GLU A 130 21.16 3.37 7.86
CA GLU A 130 20.80 3.44 6.46
C GLU A 130 19.98 2.22 6.07
N VAL A 131 18.84 2.44 5.41
CA VAL A 131 17.96 1.39 4.90
C VAL A 131 17.49 1.76 3.50
N THR A 132 17.63 0.83 2.55
CA THR A 132 16.94 0.90 1.27
C THR A 132 15.55 0.30 1.42
N ASN A 133 14.54 1.04 1.01
CA ASN A 133 13.16 0.60 1.05
C ASN A 133 12.49 0.90 -0.30
N TYR A 134 11.27 0.41 -0.50
CA TYR A 134 10.54 0.60 -1.74
C TYR A 134 9.12 1.11 -1.48
N TYR A 135 8.52 1.61 -2.54
CA TYR A 135 7.16 2.08 -2.61
C TYR A 135 6.63 1.91 -4.02
N TRP A 136 5.31 1.85 -4.16
CA TRP A 136 4.67 1.93 -5.47
C TRP A 136 4.15 3.34 -5.68
N GLN A 137 4.31 3.89 -6.89
CA GLN A 137 3.84 5.23 -7.20
C GLN A 137 3.10 5.29 -8.53
N SER A 138 2.09 6.15 -8.60
CA SER A 138 1.41 6.50 -9.83
C SER A 138 1.04 7.99 -9.83
N THR A 139 0.81 8.58 -11.01
CA THR A 139 0.38 9.97 -11.17
C THR A 139 -1.09 10.03 -11.57
N ILE A 140 -1.88 10.87 -10.90
CA ILE A 140 -3.28 11.17 -11.23
C ILE A 140 -3.35 11.89 -12.58
N LYS A 141 -4.18 11.39 -13.49
CA LYS A 141 -4.40 11.93 -14.84
C LYS A 141 -5.80 12.47 -15.05
N LYS A 142 -6.80 11.99 -14.28
CA LYS A 142 -8.21 12.42 -14.38
C LYS A 142 -8.87 12.41 -13.01
N THR A 143 -9.92 13.23 -12.86
CA THR A 143 -10.82 13.20 -11.70
C THR A 143 -11.83 12.05 -11.82
N GLY A 144 -12.38 11.60 -10.70
CA GLY A 144 -13.36 10.51 -10.62
C GLY A 144 -13.01 9.43 -9.60
N ILE A 145 -13.76 8.33 -9.61
CA ILE A 145 -13.53 7.18 -8.71
C ILE A 145 -12.65 6.18 -9.45
N ILE A 146 -11.56 5.79 -8.81
CA ILE A 146 -10.49 4.96 -9.34
C ILE A 146 -10.43 3.70 -8.48
N GLY A 147 -10.88 2.58 -9.03
CA GLY A 147 -10.58 1.28 -8.44
C GLY A 147 -9.12 0.92 -8.67
N TYR A 148 -8.53 0.16 -7.76
CA TYR A 148 -7.23 -0.49 -7.96
C TYR A 148 -7.16 -1.84 -7.27
N ASN A 149 -6.45 -2.78 -7.88
CA ASN A 149 -6.10 -4.06 -7.28
C ASN A 149 -4.60 -4.14 -7.13
N PHE A 150 -4.16 -4.73 -6.02
CA PHE A 150 -2.76 -4.96 -5.74
C PHE A 150 -2.57 -6.36 -5.19
N HIS A 151 -1.40 -6.91 -5.49
CA HIS A 151 -0.99 -8.23 -5.10
C HIS A 151 0.17 -8.07 -4.14
N PHE A 152 0.11 -8.79 -3.04
CA PHE A 152 1.11 -8.74 -1.99
C PHE A 152 1.50 -10.14 -1.52
N MET A 153 2.72 -10.26 -1.04
CA MET A 153 3.19 -11.46 -0.36
C MET A 153 3.38 -11.17 1.12
N ILE A 154 3.16 -12.20 1.94
CA ILE A 154 3.53 -12.18 3.35
C ILE A 154 4.80 -13.00 3.49
N THR A 155 5.84 -12.40 4.06
CA THR A 155 7.09 -13.10 4.39
C THR A 155 7.33 -13.11 5.89
N GLY A 156 8.16 -14.02 6.37
CA GLY A 156 8.68 -13.94 7.74
C GLY A 156 10.10 -13.40 7.74
N ARG A 157 10.62 -13.15 8.94
CA ARG A 157 11.96 -12.55 9.16
C ARG A 157 13.13 -13.27 8.48
N ASN A 158 12.97 -14.54 8.12
CA ASN A 158 13.97 -15.34 7.41
C ASN A 158 13.91 -15.18 5.88
N GLY A 159 13.06 -14.30 5.35
CA GLY A 159 12.83 -14.11 3.92
C GLY A 159 11.96 -15.20 3.28
N LYS A 160 11.45 -16.16 4.05
CA LYS A 160 10.53 -17.18 3.52
C LYS A 160 9.19 -16.53 3.19
N VAL A 161 8.70 -16.78 1.98
CA VAL A 161 7.34 -16.44 1.58
C VAL A 161 6.34 -17.43 2.19
N TYR A 162 5.37 -16.92 2.93
CA TYR A 162 4.30 -17.71 3.56
C TYR A 162 3.02 -17.76 2.72
N GLY A 163 2.83 -16.82 1.79
CA GLY A 163 1.68 -16.84 0.90
C GLY A 163 1.63 -15.62 -0.01
N TYR A 164 0.87 -15.77 -1.09
CA TYR A 164 0.56 -14.71 -2.05
C TYR A 164 -0.91 -14.38 -2.02
N PHE A 165 -1.21 -13.09 -1.96
CA PHE A 165 -2.53 -12.56 -1.71
C PHE A 165 -2.83 -11.39 -2.65
N GLN A 166 -4.10 -11.13 -2.86
CA GLN A 166 -4.56 -9.94 -3.55
C GLN A 166 -5.67 -9.25 -2.75
N GLY A 167 -5.68 -7.93 -2.87
CA GLY A 167 -6.73 -7.06 -2.37
C GLY A 167 -6.99 -5.95 -3.39
N GLY A 168 -7.98 -5.13 -3.08
CA GLY A 168 -8.27 -3.96 -3.88
C GLY A 168 -8.72 -2.81 -3.01
N GLY A 169 -8.91 -1.66 -3.66
CA GLY A 169 -9.50 -0.50 -3.05
C GLY A 169 -9.98 0.52 -4.06
N LEU A 170 -10.56 1.58 -3.52
CA LEU A 170 -11.07 2.73 -4.26
C LEU A 170 -10.29 3.97 -3.83
N ILE A 171 -10.05 4.87 -4.77
CA ILE A 171 -9.59 6.24 -4.59
C ILE A 171 -10.58 7.15 -5.30
N THR A 172 -11.16 8.10 -4.58
CA THR A 172 -11.92 9.19 -5.20
C THR A 172 -10.98 10.36 -5.49
N VAL A 173 -11.10 11.03 -6.64
CA VAL A 173 -10.36 12.24 -7.01
C VAL A 173 -11.38 13.33 -7.31
N LEU A 174 -11.40 14.37 -6.49
CA LEU A 174 -12.33 15.49 -6.60
C LEU A 174 -11.71 16.67 -7.35
N HIS A 175 -12.56 17.53 -7.92
CA HIS A 175 -12.19 18.84 -8.43
C HIS A 175 -12.12 19.87 -7.31
#